data_AF-A0A319A304-F1
#
_entry.id   AF-A0A319A304-F1
#
_cell.length_a   1.000
_cell.length_b   1.000
_cell.length_c   1.000
_cell.angle_alpha   90.00
_cell.angle_beta   90.00
_cell.angle_gamma   90.00
#
_symmetry.space_group_name_H-M   'P 1'
#
loop_
_entity.id
_entity.type
_entity.pdbx_description
1 polymer ?
#
loop_
_entity_poly.entity_id
_entity_poly.type
_entity_poly.pdbx_seq_one_letter_code
_entity_poly.pdbx_strand_id
1 'polypeptide(L)' 'MTRGNQRDRDRAKNNKEQAKKKSKNELSGTEFQRKKESDAAKMQAKQKAADERRAAEALAAAKKK' A
#
# COMPACT_ATOMS: atom_id res chain seq x y z
N MET A 1 -30.83 -8.26 -26.73
CA MET A 1 -29.41 -7.85 -26.52
C MET A 1 -29.23 -6.54 -25.74
N THR A 2 -30.25 -5.71 -25.54
CA THR A 2 -30.12 -4.32 -25.05
C THR A 2 -29.63 -4.17 -23.59
N ARG A 3 -30.03 -5.07 -22.67
CA ARG A 3 -29.64 -5.00 -21.25
C ARG A 3 -28.23 -5.47 -20.93
N GLY A 4 -27.69 -6.43 -21.69
CA GLY A 4 -26.31 -6.88 -21.53
C GLY A 4 -25.33 -5.75 -21.86
N ASN A 5 -25.59 -5.08 -22.98
CA ASN A 5 -24.80 -3.95 -23.45
C ASN A 5 -24.89 -2.73 -22.51
N GLN A 6 -26.01 -2.52 -21.81
CA GLN A 6 -26.12 -1.50 -20.75
C GLN A 6 -25.28 -1.86 -19.52
N ARG A 7 -25.40 -3.11 -19.01
CA ARG A 7 -24.63 -3.57 -17.85
C ARG A 7 -23.12 -3.49 -18.07
N ASP A 8 -22.64 -3.87 -19.25
CA ASP A 8 -21.20 -3.83 -19.56
C ASP A 8 -20.69 -2.39 -19.66
N ARG A 9 -21.49 -1.46 -20.23
CA ARG A 9 -21.19 -0.02 -20.23
C ARG A 9 -21.15 0.55 -18.82
N ASP A 10 -22.09 0.18 -17.96
CA ASP A 10 -22.15 0.69 -16.58
C ASP A 10 -21.00 0.13 -15.73
N ARG A 11 -20.65 -1.15 -15.90
CA ARG A 11 -19.43 -1.72 -15.28
C ARG A 11 -18.18 -1.00 -15.77
N ALA A 12 -18.05 -0.74 -17.06
CA ALA A 12 -16.91 -0.01 -17.60
C ALA A 12 -16.81 1.43 -17.04
N LYS A 13 -17.95 2.13 -16.91
CA LYS A 13 -18.01 3.47 -16.29
C LYS A 13 -17.60 3.42 -14.82
N ASN A 14 -18.18 2.51 -14.04
CA ASN A 14 -17.86 2.35 -12.61
C ASN A 14 -16.38 2.02 -12.40
N ASN A 15 -15.82 1.10 -13.19
CA ASN A 15 -14.40 0.76 -13.12
C ASN A 15 -13.51 1.97 -13.44
N LYS A 16 -13.88 2.78 -14.44
CA LYS A 16 -13.16 4.02 -14.80
C LYS A 16 -13.23 5.05 -13.68
N GLU A 17 -14.37 5.19 -13.01
CA GLU A 17 -14.53 6.10 -11.87
C GLU A 17 -13.75 5.62 -10.64
N GLN A 18 -13.77 4.32 -10.35
CA GLN A 18 -12.98 3.74 -9.26
C GLN A 18 -11.48 3.88 -9.50
N ALA A 19 -11.01 3.68 -10.74
CA ALA A 19 -9.60 3.90 -11.09
C ALA A 19 -9.19 5.36 -10.82
N LYS A 20 -10.04 6.32 -11.17
CA LYS A 20 -9.80 7.75 -10.88
C LYS A 20 -9.79 8.07 -9.38
N LYS A 21 -10.58 7.37 -8.57
CA LYS A 21 -10.57 7.54 -7.11
C LYS A 21 -9.27 7.00 -6.50
N LYS A 22 -8.77 5.86 -6.98
CA LYS A 22 -7.51 5.26 -6.52
C LYS A 22 -6.28 6.11 -6.84
N SER A 23 -6.31 6.89 -7.92
CA SER A 23 -5.19 7.74 -8.34
C SER A 23 -5.22 9.15 -7.75
N LYS A 24 -6.33 9.58 -7.16
CA LYS A 24 -6.46 10.90 -6.55
C LYS A 24 -5.91 10.85 -5.13
N ASN A 25 -4.84 11.59 -4.89
CA ASN A 25 -4.40 11.91 -3.55
C ASN A 25 -5.22 13.12 -3.07
N GLU A 26 -6.05 12.94 -2.04
CA GLU A 26 -6.88 14.01 -1.45
C GLU A 26 -6.07 14.92 -0.50
N LEU A 27 -4.81 14.60 -0.24
CA LEU A 27 -3.94 15.39 0.63
C LEU A 27 -3.51 16.67 -0.06
N SER A 28 -3.55 17.78 0.67
CA SER A 28 -2.93 19.03 0.23
C SER A 28 -1.42 18.85 0.03
N GLY A 29 -0.78 19.74 -0.74
CA GLY A 29 0.65 19.61 -1.06
C GLY A 29 1.56 19.49 0.18
N THR A 30 1.24 20.22 1.25
CA THR A 30 1.99 20.18 2.52
C THR A 30 1.71 18.89 3.32
N GLU A 31 0.48 18.39 3.30
CA GLU A 31 0.12 17.10 3.90
C GLU A 31 0.75 15.92 3.16
N PHE A 32 0.91 16.02 1.84
CA PHE A 32 1.59 15.00 1.05
C PHE A 32 3.08 14.88 1.42
N GLN A 33 3.77 16.01 1.63
CA GLN A 33 5.15 15.98 2.11
C GLN A 33 5.26 15.36 3.50
N ARG A 34 4.40 15.76 4.44
CA ARG A 34 4.33 15.15 5.78
C ARG A 34 4.03 13.65 5.72
N LYS A 35 3.14 13.21 4.83
CA LYS A 35 2.84 11.78 4.64
C LYS A 35 4.05 11.03 4.09
N LYS A 36 4.80 11.60 3.14
CA LYS A 36 6.04 10.98 2.64
C LYS A 36 7.06 10.78 3.74
N GLU A 37 7.28 11.79 4.58
CA GLU A 37 8.20 11.69 5.72
C GLU A 37 7.73 10.63 6.73
N SER A 38 6.43 10.60 7.05
CA SER A 38 5.84 9.58 7.92
C SER A 38 5.98 8.16 7.34
N ASP A 39 5.73 7.99 6.05
CA ASP A 39 5.85 6.70 5.36
C ASP A 39 7.32 6.24 5.31
N ALA A 40 8.27 7.16 5.11
CA ALA A 40 9.70 6.86 5.17
C ALA A 40 10.13 6.42 6.59
N ALA A 41 9.67 7.12 7.64
CA ALA A 41 9.94 6.73 9.02
C ALA A 41 9.38 5.33 9.34
N LYS A 42 8.18 5.02 8.87
CA LYS A 42 7.58 3.67 9.01
C LYS A 42 8.40 2.60 8.29
N MET A 43 8.94 2.89 7.11
CA MET A 43 9.79 1.95 6.38
C MET A 43 11.10 1.67 7.13
N GLN A 44 11.75 2.70 7.65
CA GLN A 44 12.96 2.54 8.48
C GLN A 44 12.67 1.72 9.75
N ALA A 45 11.56 2.00 10.43
CA ALA A 45 11.15 1.24 11.62
C ALA A 45 10.88 -0.23 11.30
N LYS A 46 10.22 -0.51 10.17
CA LYS A 46 10.00 -1.89 9.70
C LYS A 46 11.28 -2.62 9.35
N GLN A 47 12.24 -1.94 8.73
CA GLN A 47 13.55 -2.52 8.43
C GLN A 47 14.29 -2.90 9.72
N LYS A 48 14.38 -1.97 10.68
CA LYS A 48 14.99 -2.24 11.99
C LYS A 48 14.33 -3.44 12.69
N ALA A 49 13.00 -3.48 12.73
CA ALA A 49 12.28 -4.60 13.33
C ALA A 49 12.50 -5.93 12.59
N ALA A 50 12.63 -5.90 11.26
CA ALA A 50 12.94 -7.09 10.47
C ALA A 50 14.37 -7.57 10.70
N ASP A 51 15.34 -6.65 10.78
CA ASP A 51 16.74 -6.95 11.07
C ASP A 51 16.90 -7.51 12.48
N GLU A 52 16.21 -6.94 13.48
CA GLU A 52 16.15 -7.45 14.85
C GLU A 52 15.57 -8.87 14.91
N ARG A 53 14.46 -9.14 14.20
CA ARG A 53 13.88 -10.49 14.11
C ARG A 53 14.84 -11.46 13.45
N ARG A 54 15.48 -11.06 12.35
CA ARG A 54 16.45 -11.89 11.64
C ARG A 54 17.66 -12.20 12.51
N ALA A 55 18.15 -11.22 13.28
CA ALA A 55 19.24 -11.41 14.22
C ALA A 55 18.82 -12.33 15.37
N ALA A 56 17.61 -12.17 15.92
CA ALA A 56 17.07 -13.05 16.96
C ALA A 56 16.90 -14.50 16.46
N GLU A 57 16.40 -14.69 15.24
CA GLU A 57 16.27 -15.99 14.60
C GLU A 57 17.64 -16.63 14.33
N ALA A 58 18.62 -15.86 13.86
CA ALA A 58 20.00 -16.34 13.65
C ALA A 58 20.65 -16.78 14.97
N LEU A 59 20.47 -16.02 16.06
CA LEU A 59 20.95 -16.38 17.40
C LEU A 59 20.23 -17.62 17.96
N ALA A 60 18.92 -17.74 17.73
CA ALA A 60 18.15 -18.91 18.14
C ALA A 60 18.58 -20.18 17.37
N ALA A 61 18.85 -20.06 16.07
CA ALA A 61 19.38 -21.15 15.25
C ALA A 61 20.80 -21.56 15.68
N ALA A 62 21.66 -20.60 16.02
CA ALA A 62 23.02 -20.87 16.51
C ALA A 62 23.03 -21.57 17.88
N LYS A 63 22.08 -21.27 18.77
CA LYS A 63 21.93 -21.95 20.08
C LYS A 63 21.36 -23.36 19.99
N LYS A 64 20.73 -23.73 18.86
CA LYS A 64 20.12 -25.05 18.65
C LYS A 64 21.08 -26.05 17.96
N LYS A 65 22.24 -25.58 17.49
CA LYS A 65 23.29 -26.40 16.90
C LYS A 65 24.34 -26.75 17.95
#